data_AF-A0A3D8UPW5-F1
#
_entry.id   AF-A0A3D8UPW5-F1
#
_cell.length_a   1.000
_cell.length_b   1.000
_cell.length_c   1.000
_cell.angle_alpha   90.00
_cell.angle_beta   90.00
_cell.angle_gamma   90.00
#
_symmetry.space_group_name_H-M   'P 1'
#
loop_
_entity.id
_entity.type
_entity.pdbx_description
1 polymer ?
#
loop_
_entity_poly.entity_id
_entity_poly.type
_entity_poly.pdbx_seq_one_letter_code
_entity_poly.pdbx_strand_id
1 'polypeptide(L)' 'MEYRKYRCLVCDFIYDEELGWEEDGIAPGTRWEDVPEDWYCPDCGVGKEDFELMTDEFKKSL' A
#
# COMPACT_ATOMS: atom_id res chain seq x y z
N MET A 1 10.61 -13.32 6.20
CA MET A 1 9.98 -12.73 4.99
C MET A 1 9.75 -11.28 5.32
N GLU A 2 10.22 -10.37 4.48
CA GLU A 2 10.06 -8.94 4.72
C GLU A 2 8.77 -8.47 4.03
N TYR A 3 7.88 -7.83 4.78
CA TYR A 3 6.68 -7.19 4.26
C TYR A 3 7.03 -5.81 3.71
N ARG A 4 6.38 -5.43 2.62
CA ARG A 4 6.60 -4.15 1.94
C ARG A 4 5.53 -3.16 2.34
N LYS A 5 5.87 -1.88 2.21
CA LYS A 5 4.92 -0.77 2.37
C LYS A 5 4.81 0.00 1.07
N TYR A 6 3.62 0.43 0.75
CA TYR A 6 3.30 1.15 -0.47
C TYR A 6 2.66 2.49 -0.10
N ARG A 7 3.20 3.58 -0.63
CA ARG A 7 2.69 4.92 -0.39
C ARG A 7 1.86 5.38 -1.57
N CYS A 8 0.65 5.85 -1.31
CA CYS A 8 -0.16 6.55 -2.29
C CYS A 8 0.54 7.87 -2.67
N LEU A 9 0.83 8.06 -3.95
CA LEU A 9 1.48 9.26 -4.49
C LEU A 9 0.60 10.52 -4.40
N VAL A 10 -0.70 10.36 -4.17
CA VAL A 10 -1.69 11.45 -4.19
C VAL A 10 -1.96 12.01 -2.79
N CYS A 11 -1.98 11.15 -1.77
CA CYS A 11 -2.40 11.53 -0.42
C CYS A 11 -1.47 11.05 0.71
N ASP A 12 -0.36 10.40 0.37
CA ASP A 12 0.61 9.82 1.31
C ASP A 12 0.08 8.69 2.22
N PHE A 13 -1.14 8.17 1.98
CA PHE A 13 -1.61 6.95 2.64
C PHE A 13 -0.63 5.80 2.46
N ILE A 14 -0.41 4.99 3.50
CA ILE A 14 0.53 3.86 3.48
C ILE A 14 -0.25 2.56 3.62
N TYR A 15 -0.23 1.73 2.57
CA TYR A 15 -0.60 0.33 2.68
C TYR A 15 0.61 -0.46 3.21
N ASP A 16 0.40 -1.22 4.29
CA ASP A 16 1.41 -2.09 4.89
C ASP A 16 0.99 -3.55 4.68
N GLU A 17 1.76 -4.32 3.91
CA GLU A 17 1.45 -5.73 3.67
C GLU A 17 1.33 -6.53 4.97
N GLU A 18 2.04 -6.15 6.04
CA GLU A 18 1.94 -6.83 7.33
C GLU A 18 0.56 -6.64 7.97
N LEU A 19 -0.05 -5.48 7.77
CA LEU A 19 -1.36 -5.12 8.34
C LEU A 19 -2.52 -5.45 7.41
N GLY A 20 -2.29 -5.46 6.10
CA GLY A 20 -3.37 -5.56 5.12
C GLY A 20 -4.30 -4.35 5.20
N TRP A 21 -5.56 -4.57 4.85
CA TRP A 21 -6.64 -3.59 4.98
C TRP A 21 -8.00 -4.28 5.20
N GLU A 22 -8.26 -4.69 6.44
CA GLU A 22 -9.39 -5.55 6.80
C GLU A 22 -10.77 -4.92 6.48
N GLU A 23 -10.89 -3.59 6.52
CA GLU A 23 -12.14 -2.88 6.21
C GLU A 23 -12.63 -3.16 4.78
N ASP A 24 -11.70 -3.39 3.83
CA ASP A 24 -12.02 -3.79 2.45
C ASP A 24 -11.81 -5.30 2.20
N GLY A 25 -11.63 -6.08 3.27
CA GLY A 25 -11.45 -7.54 3.20
C GLY A 25 -10.04 -8.00 2.79
N ILE A 26 -9.04 -7.12 2.84
CA ILE A 26 -7.64 -7.46 2.59
C ILE A 26 -7.01 -7.90 3.91
N ALA A 27 -6.73 -9.19 4.07
CA ALA A 27 -6.23 -9.71 5.34
C ALA A 27 -4.77 -9.28 5.62
N PRO A 28 -4.35 -9.22 6.91
CA PRO A 28 -2.95 -9.05 7.27
C PRO A 28 -2.04 -10.08 6.60
N GLY A 29 -0.90 -9.62 6.07
CA GLY A 29 0.03 -10.44 5.31
C GLY A 29 -0.26 -10.55 3.80
N THR A 30 -1.33 -9.92 3.30
CA THR A 30 -1.62 -9.89 1.85
C THR A 30 -0.56 -9.10 1.11
N ARG A 31 0.11 -9.73 0.15
CA ARG A 31 1.11 -9.08 -0.69
C ARG A 31 0.45 -8.09 -1.64
N TRP A 32 1.18 -7.04 -2.02
CA TRP A 32 0.68 -6.04 -2.97
C TRP A 32 0.26 -6.64 -4.32
N GLU A 33 0.94 -7.71 -4.75
CA GLU A 33 0.59 -8.47 -5.94
C GLU A 33 -0.74 -9.23 -5.82
N ASP A 34 -1.17 -9.53 -4.60
CA ASP A 34 -2.41 -10.23 -4.28
C ASP A 34 -3.57 -9.27 -3.91
N VAL A 35 -3.29 -7.98 -3.71
CA VAL A 35 -4.34 -6.97 -3.49
C VAL A 35 -5.20 -6.87 -4.76
N PRO A 36 -6.54 -6.84 -4.68
CA PRO A 36 -7.40 -6.74 -5.86
C PRO A 36 -7.11 -5.52 -6.73
N GLU A 37 -7.15 -5.65 -8.06
CA GLU A 37 -6.87 -4.54 -8.99
C GLU A 37 -7.95 -3.44 -8.95
N ASP A 38 -9.14 -3.77 -8.47
CA ASP A 38 -10.26 -2.85 -8.23
C ASP A 38 -10.27 -2.29 -6.79
N TRP A 39 -9.22 -2.52 -6.01
CA TRP A 39 -9.04 -1.83 -4.73
C TRP A 39 -8.55 -0.40 -4.97
N TYR A 40 -9.17 0.54 -4.27
CA TYR A 40 -8.85 1.96 -4.34
C TYR A 40 -8.30 2.44 -3.00
N CYS A 41 -7.42 3.45 -3.04
CA CYS A 41 -6.90 4.09 -1.85
C CYS A 41 -8.06 4.55 -0.93
N PRO A 42 -8.10 4.11 0.34
CA PRO A 42 -9.22 4.39 1.24
C PRO A 42 -9.33 5.89 1.56
N ASP A 43 -8.22 6.63 1.48
CA ASP A 43 -8.18 8.05 1.83
C ASP A 43 -8.58 8.96 0.66
N CYS A 44 -8.28 8.59 -0.60
CA CYS A 44 -8.52 9.49 -1.76
C CYS A 44 -9.15 8.84 -3.01
N GLY A 45 -9.33 7.52 -3.03
CA GLY A 45 -10.08 6.82 -4.08
C GLY A 45 -9.33 6.57 -5.40
N VAL A 46 -8.02 6.81 -5.46
CA VAL A 46 -7.20 6.47 -6.64
C VAL A 46 -6.84 4.98 -6.67
N GLY A 47 -6.51 4.45 -7.84
CA GLY A 47 -6.22 3.02 -8.02
C GLY A 47 -4.83 2.61 -7.50
N LYS A 48 -4.54 1.31 -7.56
CA LYS A 48 -3.25 0.73 -7.17
C LYS A 48 -2.08 1.27 -7.99
N GLU A 49 -2.31 1.70 -9.22
CA GLU A 49 -1.30 2.28 -10.09
C GLU A 49 -0.67 3.57 -9.55
N ASP A 50 -1.37 4.26 -8.63
CA ASP A 50 -0.93 5.49 -7.99
C ASP A 50 -0.18 5.24 -6.66
N PHE A 51 0.25 4.00 -6.40
CA PHE A 51 1.08 3.65 -5.25
C PHE A 51 2.51 3.33 -5.66
N GLU A 52 3.46 3.78 -4.83
CA GLU A 52 4.88 3.45 -4.98
C GLU A 52 5.39 2.60 -3.83
N LEU A 53 6.30 1.67 -4.14
CA LEU A 53 6.99 0.89 -3.12
C LEU A 53 7.92 1.79 -2.30
N MET A 54 7.71 1.80 -0.98
CA MET A 54 8.61 2.46 -0.04
C MET A 54 9.87 1.62 0.17
N THR A 55 10.91 1.88 -0.62
CA THR A 55 12.24 1.31 -0.40
C THR A 55 13.00 2.09 0.67
N ASP A 56 14.06 1.51 1.26
CA ASP A 56 14.93 2.21 2.22
C ASP A 56 15.59 3.47 1.64
N GLU A 57 15.58 3.65 0.31
CA GLU A 57 16.08 4.87 -0.33
C GLU A 57 15.18 6.08 -0.05
N PHE A 58 13.88 5.88 0.17
CA PHE A 58 12.95 6.95 0.56
C PHE A 58 13.24 7.52 1.95
N LYS A 59 13.74 6.70 2.89
CA LYS A 59 14.09 7.17 4.25
C LYS A 59 15.27 8.13 4.28
N LYS A 60 16.09 8.20 3.21
CA LYS A 60 17.28 9.07 3.14
C LYS A 60 16.97 10.48 2.66
N SER A 61 15.78 10.74 2.14
CA SER A 61 15.39 12.05 1.61
C SER A 61 14.51 12.87 2.55
N LEU A 62 14.27 12.36 3.77
CA LEU A 62 13.65 13.04 4.91
C LEU A 62 14.70 13.45 5.94
#